data_AF-A0A510XAQ6-F1
#
_entry.id   AF-A0A510XAQ6-F1
#
_cell.length_a   1.000
_cell.length_b   1.000
_cell.length_c   1.000
_cell.angle_alpha   90.00
_cell.angle_beta   90.00
_cell.angle_gamma   90.00
#
_symmetry.space_group_name_H-M   'P 1'
#
loop_
_entity.id
_entity.type
_entity.pdbx_description
1 polymer ?
#
loop_
_entity_poly.entity_id
_entity_poly.type
_entity_poly.pdbx_seq_one_letter_code
_entity_poly.pdbx_strand_id
1 'polypeptide(L)' 'MHFQAAFAYMKRGYAVTLPEWGGYWTWDDERKTVLMHTRKGEVIDMRGSEDMDYTLSFTFRDDWELLADPTTTEHHQAKA' A
#
# COMPACT_ATOMS: atom_id res chain seq x y z
N MET A 1 3.71 -12.03 -3.29
CA MET A 1 3.92 -12.58 -1.93
C MET A 1 2.63 -12.49 -1.15
N HIS A 2 2.39 -13.40 -0.19
CA HIS A 2 1.25 -13.28 0.73
C HIS A 2 1.31 -11.98 1.53
N PHE A 3 0.15 -11.43 1.86
CA PHE A 3 0.07 -10.19 2.64
C PHE A 3 0.80 -10.27 3.99
N GLN A 4 0.87 -11.43 4.64
CA GLN A 4 1.64 -11.59 5.89
C GLN A 4 3.12 -11.21 5.70
N ALA A 5 3.73 -11.63 4.58
CA ALA A 5 5.10 -11.26 4.25
C ALA A 5 5.19 -9.78 3.89
N ALA A 6 4.26 -9.28 3.08
CA ALA A 6 4.19 -7.86 2.71
C ALA A 6 4.09 -6.96 3.96
N PHE A 7 3.25 -7.33 4.92
CA PHE A 7 3.09 -6.63 6.20
C PHE A 7 4.37 -6.64 7.05
N ALA A 8 5.09 -7.77 7.08
CA ALA A 8 6.38 -7.85 7.75
C ALA A 8 7.44 -6.96 7.08
N TYR A 9 7.45 -6.85 5.75
CA TYR A 9 8.32 -5.94 5.01
C TYR A 9 7.93 -4.47 5.22
N MET A 10 6.65 -4.15 5.22
CA MET A 10 6.17 -2.79 5.54
C MET A 10 6.68 -2.33 6.90
N LYS A 11 6.58 -3.18 7.94
CA LYS A 11 7.13 -2.87 9.28
C LYS A 11 8.65 -2.68 9.32
N ARG A 12 9.38 -3.17 8.31
CA ARG A 12 10.82 -2.96 8.14
C ARG A 12 11.15 -1.71 7.31
N GLY A 13 10.15 -0.93 6.93
CA GLY A 13 10.29 0.32 6.17
C GLY A 13 10.21 0.16 4.65
N TYR A 14 9.89 -1.02 4.14
CA TYR A 14 9.73 -1.22 2.70
C TYR A 14 8.33 -0.82 2.24
N ALA A 15 8.24 -0.18 1.07
CA ALA A 15 6.96 -0.04 0.37
C ALA A 15 6.61 -1.34 -0.35
N VAL A 16 5.32 -1.68 -0.38
CA VAL A 16 4.80 -2.84 -1.11
C VAL A 16 3.68 -2.42 -2.04
N THR A 17 3.46 -3.15 -3.12
CA THR A 17 2.39 -2.84 -4.07
C THR A 17 1.74 -4.11 -4.60
N LEU A 18 0.63 -3.93 -5.31
CA LEU A 18 -0.01 -4.93 -6.15
C LEU A 18 0.13 -4.50 -7.62
N PRO A 19 0.32 -5.44 -8.57
CA PRO A 19 0.60 -5.10 -9.97
C PRO A 19 -0.37 -4.09 -10.60
N GLU A 20 -1.65 -4.17 -10.26
CA GLU A 20 -2.69 -3.33 -10.86
C GLU A 20 -3.14 -2.16 -9.97
N TRP A 21 -2.56 -1.98 -8.77
CA TRP A 21 -3.05 -0.96 -7.84
C TRP A 21 -2.70 0.47 -8.29
N GLY A 22 -1.56 0.64 -8.95
CA GLY A 22 -1.04 1.94 -9.42
C GLY A 22 -0.44 2.82 -8.31
N GLY A 23 -0.63 2.45 -7.05
CA GLY A 23 -0.01 3.10 -5.89
C GLY A 23 0.81 2.10 -5.06
N TYR A 24 0.90 2.31 -3.76
CA TYR A 24 1.65 1.43 -2.86
C TYR A 24 1.23 1.58 -1.40
N TRP A 25 1.61 0.63 -0.56
CA TRP A 25 1.23 0.57 0.85
C TRP A 25 2.49 0.64 1.71
N THR A 26 2.40 1.34 2.84
CA THR A 26 3.50 1.52 3.80
C THR A 26 3.02 1.33 5.23
N TRP A 27 3.94 1.01 6.15
CA TRP A 27 3.67 1.00 7.59
C TRP A 27 3.96 2.37 8.19
N ASP A 28 3.02 2.88 8.96
CA ASP A 28 3.22 4.05 9.80
C ASP A 28 3.40 3.59 11.26
N ASP A 29 4.62 3.77 11.78
CA ASP A 29 4.97 3.31 13.12
C ASP A 29 4.42 4.21 14.24
N GLU A 30 4.13 5.47 13.95
CA GLU A 30 3.53 6.39 14.93
C GLU A 30 2.05 6.05 15.14
N ARG A 31 1.32 5.85 14.05
CA ARG A 31 -0.12 5.57 14.02
C ARG A 31 -0.46 4.08 14.20
N LYS A 32 0.55 3.21 14.08
CA LYS A 32 0.43 1.74 14.09
C LYS A 32 -0.60 1.24 13.06
N THR A 33 -0.51 1.76 11.85
CA THR A 33 -1.47 1.48 10.77
C THR A 33 -0.78 1.35 9.41
N VAL A 34 -1.50 0.87 8.41
CA VAL A 34 -1.05 0.91 7.01
C VAL A 34 -1.55 2.19 6.36
N LEU A 35 -0.65 2.89 5.66
CA LEU A 35 -1.00 4.00 4.78
C LEU A 35 -1.06 3.49 3.34
N MET A 36 -2.20 3.73 2.69
CA MET A 36 -2.44 3.41 1.29
C MET A 36 -2.18 4.67 0.46
N HIS A 37 -1.09 4.65 -0.28
CA HIS A 37 -0.82 5.62 -1.32
C HIS A 37 -1.61 5.19 -2.56
N THR A 38 -2.65 5.93 -2.92
CA THR A 38 -3.56 5.57 -4.02
C THR A 38 -3.01 6.04 -5.35
N ARG A 39 -3.40 5.42 -6.47
CA ARG A 39 -2.98 5.88 -7.81
C ARG A 39 -3.29 7.34 -8.13
N LYS A 40 -4.23 7.96 -7.40
CA LYS A 40 -4.64 9.36 -7.57
C LYS A 40 -3.78 10.36 -6.79
N GLY A 41 -2.71 9.90 -6.14
CA GLY A 41 -1.86 10.76 -5.31
C GLY A 41 -2.39 10.96 -3.89
N GLU A 42 -3.49 10.33 -3.49
CA GLU A 42 -4.02 10.45 -2.12
C GLU A 42 -3.30 9.49 -1.17
N VAL A 43 -3.24 9.87 0.11
CA VAL A 43 -2.71 9.00 1.18
C VAL A 43 -3.82 8.78 2.18
N ILE A 44 -4.25 7.52 2.30
CA ILE A 44 -5.38 7.11 3.13
C ILE A 44 -4.86 6.19 4.23
N ASP A 45 -5.15 6.50 5.48
CA ASP A 45 -5.00 5.52 6.57
C ASP A 45 -6.01 4.40 6.34
N MET A 46 -5.58 3.14 6.31
CA MET A 46 -6.47 2.00 6.01
C MET A 46 -7.71 1.96 6.90
N ARG A 47 -7.63 2.49 8.13
CA ARG A 47 -8.75 2.55 9.09
C ARG A 47 -9.82 3.57 8.70
N GLY A 48 -9.47 4.53 7.85
CA GLY A 48 -10.36 5.55 7.29
C GLY A 48 -10.85 5.21 5.89
N SER A 49 -10.67 3.96 5.42
CA SER A 49 -11.21 3.54 4.13
C SER A 49 -12.75 3.58 4.15
N GLU A 50 -13.33 4.11 3.08
CA GLU A 50 -14.80 4.17 2.92
C GLU A 50 -15.41 2.77 2.72
N ASP A 51 -14.64 1.85 2.14
CA ASP A 51 -15.04 0.46 1.92
C ASP A 51 -13.97 -0.50 2.48
N MET A 52 -14.24 -0.99 3.69
CA MET A 52 -13.37 -1.95 4.37
C MET A 52 -13.44 -3.36 3.76
N ASP A 53 -14.55 -3.75 3.12
CA ASP A 53 -14.63 -5.06 2.45
C ASP A 53 -13.66 -5.09 1.25
N TYR A 54 -13.74 -4.06 0.41
CA TYR A 54 -12.80 -3.86 -0.69
C TYR A 54 -11.35 -3.79 -0.21
N THR A 55 -11.09 -3.01 0.85
CA THR A 55 -9.73 -2.83 1.38
C THR A 55 -9.16 -4.13 1.96
N LEU A 56 -9.94 -4.85 2.76
CA LEU A 56 -9.52 -6.12 3.35
C LEU A 56 -9.34 -7.21 2.29
N SER A 57 -10.12 -7.18 1.20
CA SER A 57 -9.97 -8.14 0.10
C SER A 57 -8.55 -8.16 -0.47
N PHE A 58 -7.85 -7.02 -0.50
CA PHE A 58 -6.44 -6.96 -0.93
C PHE A 58 -5.49 -7.65 0.05
N THR A 59 -5.81 -7.66 1.35
CA THR A 59 -5.00 -8.36 2.36
C THR A 59 -5.07 -9.88 2.23
N PHE A 60 -6.01 -10.41 1.45
CA PHE A 60 -6.12 -11.83 1.14
C PHE A 60 -5.41 -12.22 -0.17
N ARG A 61 -4.80 -11.24 -0.87
CA ARG A 61 -4.04 -11.49 -2.09
C ARG A 61 -2.63 -12.00 -1.80
N ASP A 62 -2.12 -12.74 -2.77
CA ASP A 62 -0.85 -13.48 -2.69
C ASP A 62 0.23 -12.96 -3.66
N ASP A 63 -0.10 -11.90 -4.40
CA ASP A 63 0.72 -11.31 -5.45
C ASP A 63 1.26 -9.91 -5.05
N TRP A 64 1.45 -9.67 -3.75
CA TRP A 64 2.15 -8.46 -3.30
C TRP A 64 3.62 -8.46 -3.72
N GLU A 65 4.15 -7.30 -4.05
CA GLU A 65 5.53 -7.11 -4.51
C GLU A 65 6.22 -6.04 -3.67
N LEU A 66 7.54 -6.14 -3.51
CA LEU A 66 8.33 -5.04 -2.97
C LEU A 66 8.42 -3.96 -4.04
N LEU A 67 8.14 -2.73 -3.66
CA LEU A 67 8.31 -1.60 -4.56
C LEU A 67 9.74 -1.08 -4.49
N ALA A 68 10.47 -1.21 -5.59
CA ALA A 68 11.86 -0.77 -5.67
C ALA A 68 11.99 0.77 -5.65
N ASP A 69 11.10 1.46 -6.37
CA ASP A 69 11.11 2.92 -6.49
C ASP A 69 9.68 3.49 -6.52
N PRO A 70 9.24 4.16 -5.44
CA PRO A 70 7.94 4.82 -5.38
C PRO A 70 7.68 5.84 -6.49
N THR A 71 8.72 6.51 -6.99
CA THR A 71 8.57 7.58 -8.01
C THR A 71 8.06 7.06 -9.35
N THR A 72 8.16 5.76 -9.59
CA THR A 72 7.67 5.10 -10.81
C THR A 72 6.15 4.84 -10.80
N THR A 73 5.48 5.01 -9.65
CA THR A 73 4.05 4.71 -9.50
C THR A 73 3.14 5.82 -10.03
N GLU A 74 1.92 5.47 -10.43
CA GLU A 74 0.89 6.43 -10.81
C GLU A 74 0.59 7.40 -9.66
N HIS A 75 0.68 6.94 -8.40
CA HIS A 75 0.55 7.81 -7.21
C HIS A 75 1.47 9.04 -7.27
N HIS A 76 2.74 8.84 -7.63
CA HIS A 76 3.70 9.93 -7.69
C HIS A 76 3.50 10.80 -8.93
N GLN A 77 3.14 10.19 -10.07
CA GLN A 77 2.86 10.92 -11.31
C GLN A 77 1.62 11.80 -11.19
N ALA A 78 0.60 11.37 -10.45
CA ALA A 78 -0.62 12.13 -10.21
C ALA A 78 -0.43 13.36 -9.31
N LYS A 79 0.70 13.44 -8.57
CA LYS A 79 1.06 14.61 -7.75
C LYS A 79 1.88 15.66 -8.50
N ALA A 80 2.41 15.33 -9.68
CA ALA A 80 3.22 16.23 -10.52
C ALA A 80 2.31 17.07 -11.42
#